data_AF-A0A970N483-F1
#
_entry.id   AF-A0A970N483-F1
#
_cell.length_a   1.000
_cell.length_b   1.000
_cell.length_c   1.000
_cell.angle_alpha   90.00
_cell.angle_beta   90.00
_cell.angle_gamma   90.00
#
_symmetry.space_group_name_H-M   'P 1'
#
loop_
_entity.id
_entity.type
_entity.pdbx_description
1 polymer ?
#
loop_
_entity_poly.entity_id
_entity_poly.type
_entity_poly.pdbx_seq_one_letter_code
_entity_poly.pdbx_strand_id
1 'polypeptide(L)'
;MKKTTFLFMIALVILSASCDNQGTESIITSKTSRKSSEVSDLGTINTEKKTQQQLQTEEIMRRQSDAKADKLIKSAYSLKDLLDKLYFNAETDNVNTMLNNYNEKVPVECLRTFKDGSLPYCIYKIKEGGYLYIFFHGTSLKFANLGFVVKKPLSKTDFSRIKNGDALEKVEDLDEGIKSLFTGSDFFNDCLNRGTEYKSYHMVKEGFVIVSYVSDVKEKTTDYHDKHYKVTDVKFIENGGTINLVADHWEGARDYKYTLLDGDYLV
;
A
#
# COMPACT_ATOMS: atom_id res chain seq x y z
N MET A 1 -25.93 -41.73 -19.27
CA MET A 1 -24.72 -42.28 -19.91
C MET A 1 -23.95 -41.09 -20.48
N LYS A 2 -22.71 -40.74 -20.18
CA LYS A 2 -21.54 -41.41 -19.59
C LYS A 2 -20.88 -40.44 -18.59
N LYS A 3 -20.45 -40.94 -17.43
CA LYS A 3 -19.57 -40.23 -16.48
C LYS A 3 -18.14 -40.60 -16.83
N THR A 4 -17.25 -39.62 -17.01
CA THR A 4 -15.82 -39.86 -17.22
C THR A 4 -15.07 -39.27 -16.03
N THR A 5 -14.65 -40.14 -15.14
CA THR A 5 -13.80 -39.86 -13.98
C THR A 5 -12.36 -39.63 -14.47
N PHE A 6 -11.74 -38.51 -14.10
CA PHE A 6 -10.32 -38.29 -14.31
C PHE A 6 -9.61 -38.28 -12.94
N LEU A 7 -8.80 -39.30 -12.74
CA LEU A 7 -7.96 -39.55 -11.57
C LEU A 7 -6.54 -39.13 -11.97
N PHE A 8 -5.90 -38.20 -11.25
CA PHE A 8 -4.44 -38.05 -11.38
C PHE A 8 -3.76 -37.85 -10.03
N MET A 9 -2.73 -38.68 -9.85
CA MET A 9 -2.01 -38.94 -8.62
C MET A 9 -1.14 -37.79 -8.15
N ILE A 10 -1.01 -37.75 -6.82
CA ILE A 10 0.01 -37.07 -6.01
C ILE A 10 1.38 -37.70 -6.27
N ALA A 11 2.41 -36.86 -6.44
CA ALA A 11 3.80 -37.24 -6.19
C ALA A 11 4.45 -36.17 -5.31
N LEU A 12 4.63 -36.52 -4.04
CA LEU A 12 5.34 -35.77 -3.01
C LEU A 12 6.83 -36.13 -3.13
N VAL A 13 7.71 -35.15 -3.35
CA VAL A 13 9.17 -35.33 -3.23
C VAL A 13 9.65 -34.49 -2.06
N ILE A 14 9.97 -35.17 -0.96
CA ILE A 14 10.72 -34.65 0.17
C ILE A 14 12.19 -34.96 -0.11
N LEU A 15 13.04 -33.94 -0.17
CA LEU A 15 14.49 -34.10 -0.07
C LEU A 15 15.04 -33.17 1.00
N SER A 16 15.69 -33.83 1.96
CA SER A 16 16.39 -33.38 3.16
C SER A 16 17.80 -32.86 2.88
N ALA A 17 18.28 -31.93 3.73
CA ALA A 17 19.64 -31.84 4.31
C ALA A 17 19.73 -30.46 5.01
N SER A 18 19.73 -30.33 6.34
CA SER A 18 20.81 -30.66 7.29
C SER A 18 22.15 -30.01 6.95
N CYS A 19 22.52 -28.98 7.70
CA CYS A 19 23.88 -28.78 8.20
C CYS A 19 23.80 -27.87 9.45
N ASP A 20 23.96 -28.52 10.60
CA ASP A 20 24.44 -27.90 11.83
C ASP A 20 25.77 -27.18 11.58
N ASN A 21 25.98 -26.05 12.25
CA ASN A 21 27.33 -25.69 12.66
C ASN A 21 27.30 -25.14 14.08
N GLN A 22 27.79 -25.99 14.99
CA GLN A 22 28.12 -25.65 16.36
C GLN A 22 29.50 -24.99 16.41
N GLY A 23 29.63 -24.02 17.31
CA GLY A 23 30.87 -23.78 18.05
C GLY A 23 31.47 -22.39 17.88
N THR A 24 32.19 -21.83 18.84
CA THR A 24 32.54 -22.17 20.24
C THR A 24 33.30 -20.93 20.75
N GLU A 25 33.10 -20.57 22.03
CA GLU A 25 34.00 -19.83 22.97
C GLU A 25 34.55 -18.45 22.55
N SER A 26 34.38 -17.36 23.33
CA SER A 26 34.71 -17.04 24.73
C SER A 26 36.13 -16.50 24.96
N ILE A 27 36.17 -15.43 25.78
CA ILE A 27 37.29 -14.87 26.57
C ILE A 27 38.24 -13.93 25.80
N ILE A 28 38.32 -12.66 26.22
CA ILE A 28 39.40 -12.10 27.07
C ILE A 28 39.04 -10.64 27.40
N THR A 29 38.74 -10.41 28.67
CA THR A 29 38.75 -9.10 29.32
C THR A 29 40.20 -8.69 29.54
N SER A 30 40.64 -7.59 28.93
CA SER A 30 41.88 -6.92 29.34
C SER A 30 41.61 -5.44 29.58
N LYS A 31 41.54 -5.07 30.86
CA LYS A 31 41.70 -3.70 31.34
C LYS A 31 43.08 -3.22 30.92
N THR A 32 43.16 -2.11 30.18
CA THR A 32 44.39 -1.32 30.07
C THR A 32 44.02 0.16 30.15
N SER A 33 44.35 0.74 31.29
CA SER A 33 44.41 2.18 31.51
C SER A 33 45.56 2.76 30.69
N ARG A 34 45.27 3.71 29.80
CA ARG A 34 46.26 4.65 29.25
C ARG A 34 45.62 6.01 28.97
N LYS A 35 46.03 6.96 29.82
CA LYS A 35 46.53 8.31 29.52
C LYS A 35 45.86 9.09 28.38
N SER A 36 45.23 10.19 28.80
CA SER A 36 44.81 11.34 28.01
C SER A 36 45.90 11.82 27.04
N SER A 37 45.54 11.92 25.77
CA SER A 37 46.21 12.76 24.79
C SER A 37 45.13 13.32 23.89
N GLU A 38 44.95 14.63 23.94
CA GLU A 38 44.14 15.40 23.00
C GLU A 38 44.65 15.14 21.58
N VAL A 39 43.85 14.43 20.79
CA VAL A 39 44.04 14.28 19.36
C VAL A 39 42.75 14.74 18.70
N SER A 40 42.91 15.77 17.88
CA SER A 40 41.92 16.39 17.02
C SER A 40 40.95 15.39 16.40
N ASP A 41 39.68 15.50 16.78
CA ASP A 41 38.56 14.70 16.30
C ASP A 41 38.20 15.13 14.86
N LEU A 42 38.99 14.66 13.90
CA LEU A 42 38.59 14.64 12.50
C LEU A 42 37.56 13.51 12.37
N GLY A 43 36.31 13.87 12.60
CA GLY A 43 35.15 13.01 12.50
C GLY A 43 35.21 12.19 11.22
N THR A 44 35.55 10.91 11.38
CA THR A 44 35.50 9.94 10.29
C THR A 44 34.03 9.79 9.93
N ILE A 45 33.60 10.42 8.84
CA ILE A 45 32.27 10.26 8.28
C ILE A 45 32.18 8.80 7.83
N ASN A 46 31.71 7.94 8.73
CA ASN A 46 31.42 6.55 8.45
C ASN A 46 30.22 6.53 7.51
N THR A 47 30.49 6.62 6.21
CA THR A 47 29.45 6.55 5.18
C THR A 47 28.99 5.10 5.13
N GLU A 48 27.91 4.83 5.85
CA GLU A 48 27.31 3.50 5.91
C GLU A 48 27.04 3.00 4.48
N LYS A 49 27.59 1.83 4.15
CA LYS A 49 27.52 1.29 2.80
C LYS A 49 26.08 0.86 2.50
N LYS A 50 25.47 1.45 1.47
CA LYS A 50 24.10 1.10 1.04
C LYS A 50 23.99 -0.37 0.65
N THR A 51 22.85 -0.99 0.98
CA THR A 51 22.52 -2.36 0.55
C THR A 51 22.09 -2.37 -0.92
N GLN A 52 22.10 -3.56 -1.56
CA GLN A 52 21.62 -3.70 -2.95
C GLN A 52 20.15 -3.29 -3.11
N GLN A 53 19.30 -3.59 -2.12
CA GLN A 53 17.88 -3.21 -2.13
C GLN A 53 17.69 -1.69 -2.09
N GLN A 54 18.52 -0.98 -1.31
CA GLN A 54 18.51 0.49 -1.28
C GLN A 54 18.95 1.08 -2.62
N LEU A 55 20.01 0.53 -3.24
CA LEU A 55 20.48 0.98 -4.55
C LEU A 55 19.42 0.77 -5.65
N GLN A 56 18.75 -0.38 -5.67
CA GLN A 56 17.65 -0.65 -6.60
C GLN A 56 16.46 0.28 -6.37
N THR A 57 16.10 0.53 -5.12
CA THR A 57 15.02 1.46 -4.76
C THR A 57 15.36 2.87 -5.23
N GLU A 58 16.59 3.35 -5.01
CA GLU A 58 17.04 4.65 -5.51
C GLU A 58 17.00 4.73 -7.03
N GLU A 59 17.36 3.66 -7.73
CA GLU A 59 17.30 3.62 -9.19
C GLU A 59 15.86 3.66 -9.73
N ILE A 60 14.91 3.04 -9.04
CA ILE A 60 13.48 3.22 -9.35
C ILE A 60 13.06 4.67 -9.08
N MET A 61 13.44 5.23 -7.93
CA MET A 61 13.12 6.61 -7.55
C MET A 61 13.65 7.67 -8.53
N ARG A 62 14.82 7.44 -9.14
CA ARG A 62 15.38 8.34 -10.18
C ARG A 62 14.54 8.42 -11.45
N ARG A 63 13.66 7.43 -11.70
CA ARG A 63 12.76 7.41 -12.87
C ARG A 63 11.50 8.26 -12.70
N GLN A 64 11.37 8.99 -11.58
CA GLN A 64 10.22 9.85 -11.34
C GLN A 64 9.99 10.88 -12.47
N SER A 65 8.73 11.16 -12.79
CA SER A 65 8.38 12.10 -13.85
C SER A 65 7.01 12.74 -13.67
N ASP A 66 6.96 14.06 -13.89
CA ASP A 66 5.72 14.85 -13.89
C ASP A 66 5.02 14.87 -15.26
N ALA A 67 5.56 14.16 -16.25
CA ALA A 67 4.87 14.01 -17.53
C ALA A 67 3.52 13.30 -17.35
N LYS A 68 2.52 13.65 -18.16
CA LYS A 68 1.18 13.04 -18.10
C LYS A 68 1.25 11.51 -18.07
N ALA A 69 0.51 10.88 -17.17
CA ALA A 69 0.52 9.43 -16.96
C ALA A 69 0.30 8.65 -18.26
N ASP A 70 -0.65 9.09 -19.09
CA ASP A 70 -0.97 8.47 -20.39
C ASP A 70 0.17 8.54 -21.44
N LYS A 71 1.19 9.37 -21.21
CA LYS A 71 2.41 9.39 -22.04
C LYS A 71 3.49 8.44 -21.53
N LEU A 72 3.46 8.12 -20.23
CA LEU A 72 4.46 7.30 -19.56
C LEU A 72 4.05 5.82 -19.54
N ILE A 73 2.78 5.56 -19.27
CA ILE A 73 2.22 4.21 -19.10
C ILE A 73 1.90 3.62 -20.47
N LYS A 74 2.61 2.55 -20.83
CA LYS A 74 2.47 1.82 -22.10
C LYS A 74 1.63 0.56 -21.94
N SER A 75 1.62 -0.03 -20.74
CA SER A 75 0.94 -1.28 -20.47
C SER A 75 -0.35 -1.07 -19.68
N ALA A 76 -1.36 -1.88 -19.97
CA ALA A 76 -2.56 -2.00 -19.14
C ALA A 76 -2.60 -3.38 -18.49
N TYR A 77 -2.84 -3.41 -17.18
CA TYR A 77 -2.84 -4.62 -16.36
C TYR A 77 -4.24 -4.92 -15.83
N SER A 78 -4.54 -6.19 -15.53
CA SER A 78 -5.77 -6.47 -14.76
C SER A 78 -5.61 -5.92 -13.35
N LEU A 79 -6.66 -5.32 -12.79
CA LEU A 79 -6.63 -4.86 -11.40
C LEU A 79 -6.28 -6.00 -10.44
N LYS A 80 -6.91 -7.17 -10.61
CA LYS A 80 -6.65 -8.35 -9.77
C LYS A 80 -5.17 -8.74 -9.80
N ASP A 81 -4.59 -8.80 -11.00
CA ASP A 81 -3.17 -9.11 -11.18
C ASP A 81 -2.24 -8.11 -10.48
N LEU A 82 -2.61 -6.82 -10.43
CA LEU A 82 -1.84 -5.79 -9.73
C LEU A 82 -1.93 -5.95 -8.21
N LEU A 83 -3.12 -6.24 -7.70
CA LEU A 83 -3.40 -6.40 -6.27
C LEU A 83 -2.80 -7.70 -5.72
N ASP A 84 -2.90 -8.83 -6.43
CA ASP A 84 -2.33 -10.12 -6.03
C ASP A 84 -0.80 -10.07 -5.83
N LYS A 85 -0.12 -9.11 -6.48
CA LYS A 85 1.33 -8.94 -6.40
C LYS A 85 1.78 -8.08 -5.22
N LEU A 86 0.84 -7.37 -4.59
CA LEU A 86 1.07 -6.71 -3.32
C LEU A 86 0.96 -7.78 -2.23
N TYR A 87 2.07 -8.05 -1.55
CA TYR A 87 2.08 -8.80 -0.31
C TYR A 87 1.42 -7.97 0.79
N PHE A 88 0.24 -8.43 1.18
CA PHE A 88 -0.46 -7.95 2.35
C PHE A 88 -0.28 -8.96 3.47
N ASN A 89 0.34 -8.53 4.58
CA ASN A 89 0.30 -9.36 5.78
C ASN A 89 -1.02 -9.06 6.48
N ALA A 90 -1.94 -10.02 6.45
CA ALA A 90 -3.20 -9.91 7.16
C ALA A 90 -2.95 -9.46 8.60
N GLU A 91 -1.95 -9.97 9.31
CA GLU A 91 -1.71 -9.64 10.72
C GLU A 91 -1.33 -8.17 11.01
N THR A 92 -0.84 -7.40 10.03
CA THR A 92 -0.24 -6.08 10.31
C THR A 92 -0.91 -4.91 9.58
N ASP A 93 -2.07 -5.10 8.95
CA ASP A 93 -2.81 -4.10 8.15
C ASP A 93 -1.92 -3.27 7.18
N ASN A 94 -0.74 -3.80 6.84
CA ASN A 94 0.33 -3.12 6.12
C ASN A 94 0.65 -3.92 4.86
N VAL A 95 0.78 -3.19 3.76
CA VAL A 95 1.26 -3.73 2.50
C VAL A 95 2.78 -3.82 2.56
N ASN A 96 3.33 -4.89 3.13
CA ASN A 96 4.78 -5.05 3.31
C ASN A 96 5.55 -5.34 2.01
N THR A 97 5.07 -4.83 0.88
CA THR A 97 5.71 -4.98 -0.43
C THR A 97 6.67 -3.83 -0.66
N MET A 98 7.95 -4.14 -0.76
CA MET A 98 8.95 -3.16 -1.18
C MET A 98 8.77 -2.77 -2.65
N LEU A 99 9.02 -1.51 -2.98
CA LEU A 99 8.92 -0.95 -4.33
C LEU A 99 9.78 -1.72 -5.35
N ASN A 100 11.01 -2.11 -4.97
CA ASN A 100 11.86 -2.91 -5.85
C ASN A 100 11.28 -4.31 -6.11
N ASN A 101 10.79 -5.00 -5.07
CA ASN A 101 10.14 -6.30 -5.22
C ASN A 101 8.85 -6.20 -6.06
N TYR A 102 8.09 -5.10 -5.93
CA TYR A 102 6.92 -4.87 -6.77
C TYR A 102 7.33 -4.62 -8.22
N ASN A 103 8.33 -3.76 -8.45
CA ASN A 103 8.85 -3.42 -9.78
C ASN A 103 9.38 -4.64 -10.55
N GLU A 104 9.91 -5.66 -9.86
CA GLU A 104 10.33 -6.92 -10.47
C GLU A 104 9.16 -7.73 -11.05
N LYS A 105 7.96 -7.63 -10.45
CA LYS A 105 6.76 -8.37 -10.87
C LYS A 105 5.85 -7.56 -11.79
N VAL A 106 5.80 -6.24 -11.58
CA VAL A 106 5.08 -5.26 -12.39
C VAL A 106 6.00 -4.07 -12.62
N PRO A 107 6.56 -3.88 -13.82
CA PRO A 107 7.45 -2.76 -14.09
C PRO A 107 6.79 -1.41 -13.77
N VAL A 108 7.49 -0.58 -12.99
CA VAL A 108 7.06 0.78 -12.67
C VAL A 108 7.32 1.66 -13.89
N GLU A 109 6.24 2.02 -14.59
CA GLU A 109 6.27 2.86 -15.79
C GLU A 109 6.04 4.35 -15.47
N CYS A 110 5.24 4.62 -14.44
CA CYS A 110 4.95 5.98 -13.98
C CYS A 110 5.13 6.03 -12.46
N LEU A 111 6.20 6.70 -12.03
CA LEU A 111 6.50 6.99 -10.64
C LEU A 111 6.49 8.50 -10.42
N ARG A 112 5.92 8.92 -9.31
CA ARG A 112 5.84 10.33 -8.92
C ARG A 112 6.10 10.51 -7.45
N THR A 113 6.40 11.74 -7.09
CA THR A 113 6.41 12.23 -5.72
C THR A 113 5.55 13.48 -5.66
N PHE A 114 5.20 13.87 -4.44
CA PHE A 114 4.55 15.14 -4.20
C PHE A 114 5.55 16.29 -4.43
N LYS A 115 5.07 17.53 -4.57
CA LYS A 115 5.93 18.71 -4.85
C LYS A 115 7.08 18.90 -3.88
N ASP A 116 6.90 18.48 -2.63
CA ASP A 116 7.90 18.51 -1.56
C ASP A 116 8.83 17.27 -1.56
N GLY A 117 8.72 16.41 -2.57
CA GLY A 117 9.43 15.14 -2.68
C GLY A 117 8.89 14.03 -1.78
N SER A 118 7.79 14.28 -1.04
CA SER A 118 7.20 13.30 -0.14
C SER A 118 6.37 12.25 -0.87
N LEU A 119 6.04 11.17 -0.15
CA LEU A 119 5.13 10.08 -0.51
C LEU A 119 5.22 9.65 -1.99
N PRO A 120 6.26 8.88 -2.36
CA PRO A 120 6.33 8.33 -3.69
C PRO A 120 5.11 7.45 -4.01
N TYR A 121 4.64 7.51 -5.25
CA TYR A 121 3.54 6.68 -5.72
C TYR A 121 3.68 6.27 -7.17
N CYS A 122 3.19 5.07 -7.47
CA CYS A 122 3.15 4.53 -8.82
C CYS A 122 1.73 4.62 -9.37
N ILE A 123 1.61 4.81 -10.69
CA ILE A 123 0.33 4.82 -11.41
C ILE A 123 0.33 3.68 -12.43
N TYR A 124 -0.72 2.87 -12.43
CA TYR A 124 -0.93 1.78 -13.38
C TYR A 124 -2.25 1.95 -14.10
N LYS A 125 -2.26 1.78 -15.43
CA LYS A 125 -3.49 1.72 -16.22
C LYS A 125 -4.13 0.35 -16.05
N ILE A 126 -5.44 0.35 -15.78
CA ILE A 126 -6.20 -0.87 -15.51
C ILE A 126 -6.99 -1.28 -16.76
N LYS A 127 -7.00 -2.57 -17.12
CA LYS A 127 -7.75 -3.12 -18.27
C LYS A 127 -9.26 -2.93 -18.12
N GLU A 128 -9.74 -3.03 -16.90
CA GLU A 128 -11.12 -2.79 -16.46
C GLU A 128 -11.49 -1.30 -16.45
N GLY A 129 -10.64 -0.41 -17.00
CA GLY A 129 -10.82 1.04 -17.04
C GLY A 129 -10.23 1.76 -15.82
N GLY A 130 -9.80 3.00 -16.02
CA GLY A 130 -9.21 3.84 -14.98
C GLY A 130 -7.76 3.50 -14.62
N TYR A 131 -7.35 3.91 -13.41
CA TYR A 131 -5.99 3.74 -12.91
C TYR A 131 -5.95 3.24 -11.46
N LEU A 132 -4.89 2.49 -11.14
CA LEU A 132 -4.51 2.13 -9.77
C LEU A 132 -3.34 3.02 -9.36
N TYR A 133 -3.46 3.67 -8.21
CA TYR A 133 -2.41 4.46 -7.57
C TYR A 133 -1.93 3.70 -6.35
N ILE A 134 -0.63 3.40 -6.28
CA ILE A 134 -0.03 2.71 -5.13
C ILE A 134 0.96 3.66 -4.47
N PHE A 135 0.69 4.01 -3.22
CA PHE A 135 1.50 4.92 -2.43
C PHE A 135 2.52 4.16 -1.58
N PHE A 136 3.72 4.71 -1.46
CA PHE A 136 4.85 4.10 -0.75
C PHE A 136 5.41 5.01 0.34
N HIS A 137 5.77 4.42 1.48
CA HIS A 137 6.38 5.11 2.61
C HIS A 137 7.79 4.54 2.92
N GLY A 138 8.51 5.18 3.84
CA GLY A 138 9.88 4.79 4.22
C GLY A 138 10.96 5.72 3.65
N THR A 139 12.17 5.63 4.20
CA THR A 139 13.30 6.51 3.83
C THR A 139 14.13 5.89 2.69
N SER A 140 14.99 4.93 3.03
CA SER A 140 15.93 4.27 2.10
C SER A 140 15.30 3.10 1.34
N LEU A 141 14.35 2.42 1.97
CA LEU A 141 13.45 1.46 1.34
C LEU A 141 12.07 2.08 1.23
N LYS A 142 11.32 1.69 0.20
CA LYS A 142 9.96 2.17 -0.05
C LYS A 142 9.01 0.99 0.07
N PHE A 143 8.08 1.04 1.01
CA PHE A 143 7.08 0.00 1.24
C PHE A 143 5.71 0.51 0.83
N ALA A 144 4.95 -0.30 0.10
CA ALA A 144 3.58 0.03 -0.24
C ALA A 144 2.77 0.32 1.04
N ASN A 145 1.82 1.23 0.96
CA ASN A 145 0.97 1.61 2.08
C ASN A 145 -0.50 1.50 1.69
N LEU A 146 -0.88 2.18 0.62
CA LEU A 146 -2.28 2.23 0.20
C LEU A 146 -2.43 2.20 -1.32
N GLY A 147 -3.50 1.56 -1.77
CA GLY A 147 -3.95 1.53 -3.15
C GLY A 147 -5.26 2.33 -3.32
N PHE A 148 -5.34 3.14 -4.37
CA PHE A 148 -6.59 3.80 -4.79
C PHE A 148 -6.90 3.43 -6.22
N VAL A 149 -8.14 3.01 -6.49
CA VAL A 149 -8.62 2.78 -7.85
C VAL A 149 -9.48 3.98 -8.24
N VAL A 150 -9.14 4.64 -9.35
CA VAL A 150 -9.91 5.75 -9.89
C VAL A 150 -10.45 5.36 -11.26
N LYS A 151 -11.76 5.10 -11.33
CA LYS A 151 -12.47 4.75 -12.58
C LYS A 151 -12.94 5.97 -13.34
N LYS A 152 -13.39 6.99 -12.61
CA LYS A 152 -13.86 8.27 -13.15
C LYS A 152 -13.41 9.41 -12.23
N PRO A 153 -13.21 10.62 -12.77
CA PRO A 153 -12.89 11.78 -11.95
C PRO A 153 -14.08 12.15 -11.06
N LEU A 154 -13.87 12.17 -9.75
CA LEU A 154 -14.85 12.61 -8.75
C LEU A 154 -14.45 13.97 -8.18
N SER A 155 -15.42 14.67 -7.60
CA SER A 155 -15.24 15.94 -6.89
C SER A 155 -15.79 15.83 -5.47
N LYS A 156 -15.37 16.74 -4.59
CA LYS A 156 -15.99 16.91 -3.26
C LYS A 156 -17.52 17.06 -3.36
N THR A 157 -18.00 17.77 -4.38
CA THR A 157 -19.45 18.04 -4.52
C THR A 157 -20.25 16.77 -4.81
N ASP A 158 -19.66 15.76 -5.44
CA ASP A 158 -20.34 14.48 -5.70
C ASP A 158 -20.67 13.75 -4.38
N PHE A 159 -19.84 13.89 -3.36
CA PHE A 159 -20.04 13.31 -2.03
C PHE A 159 -21.04 14.08 -1.17
N SER A 160 -21.52 15.26 -1.58
CA SER A 160 -22.53 16.02 -0.83
C SER A 160 -23.89 15.30 -0.70
N ARG A 161 -24.11 14.28 -1.54
CA ARG A 161 -25.31 13.44 -1.55
C ARG A 161 -25.22 12.24 -0.61
N ILE A 162 -24.01 11.93 -0.13
CA ILE A 162 -23.77 10.90 0.89
C ILE A 162 -24.03 11.52 2.26
N LYS A 163 -24.83 10.85 3.08
CA LYS A 163 -25.29 11.31 4.39
C LYS A 163 -25.20 10.19 5.42
N ASN A 164 -25.17 10.56 6.69
CA ASN A 164 -25.22 9.61 7.79
C ASN A 164 -26.45 8.70 7.67
N GLY A 165 -26.23 7.39 7.85
CA GLY A 165 -27.23 6.35 7.68
C GLY A 165 -27.36 5.80 6.25
N ASP A 166 -26.73 6.42 5.25
CA ASP A 166 -26.66 5.83 3.91
C ASP A 166 -25.92 4.49 3.96
N ALA A 167 -26.28 3.57 3.07
CA ALA A 167 -25.63 2.28 2.95
C ALA A 167 -24.32 2.37 2.16
N LEU A 168 -23.37 1.47 2.43
CA LEU A 168 -22.08 1.40 1.73
C LEU A 168 -22.25 1.30 0.20
N GLU A 169 -23.25 0.55 -0.27
CA GLU A 169 -23.55 0.38 -1.68
C GLU A 169 -23.82 1.72 -2.37
N LYS A 170 -24.40 2.69 -1.67
CA LYS A 170 -24.62 4.04 -2.23
C LYS A 170 -23.30 4.77 -2.49
N VAL A 171 -22.28 4.52 -1.66
CA VAL A 171 -20.94 5.07 -1.85
C VAL A 171 -20.19 4.31 -2.95
N GLU A 172 -20.37 2.99 -3.04
CA GLU A 172 -19.82 2.17 -4.12
C GLU A 172 -20.39 2.52 -5.50
N ASP A 173 -21.68 2.83 -5.58
CA ASP A 173 -22.32 3.30 -6.83
C ASP A 173 -21.78 4.68 -7.25
N LEU A 174 -21.43 5.52 -6.27
CA LEU A 174 -20.78 6.80 -6.53
C LEU A 174 -19.34 6.59 -7.01
N ASP A 175 -18.57 5.77 -6.30
CA ASP A 175 -17.16 5.46 -6.58
C ASP A 175 -16.94 3.95 -6.76
N GLU A 176 -17.10 3.50 -8.01
CA GLU A 176 -16.87 2.11 -8.43
C GLU A 176 -15.43 1.62 -8.17
N GLY A 177 -14.48 2.54 -7.96
CA GLY A 177 -13.11 2.20 -7.60
C GLY A 177 -13.02 1.48 -6.27
N ILE A 178 -13.81 1.91 -5.28
CA ILE A 178 -13.87 1.26 -3.97
C ILE A 178 -14.45 -0.14 -4.08
N LYS A 179 -15.56 -0.30 -4.81
CA LYS A 179 -16.15 -1.62 -5.10
C LYS A 179 -15.14 -2.57 -5.76
N SER A 180 -14.35 -2.04 -6.70
CA SER A 180 -13.32 -2.81 -7.39
C SER A 180 -12.17 -3.24 -6.47
N LEU A 181 -11.85 -2.47 -5.43
CA LEU A 181 -10.84 -2.84 -4.43
C LEU A 181 -11.34 -4.00 -3.55
N PHE A 182 -12.58 -3.96 -3.08
CA PHE A 182 -13.15 -5.03 -2.23
C PHE A 182 -13.35 -6.33 -2.99
N THR A 183 -13.92 -6.25 -4.19
CA THR A 183 -14.19 -7.44 -5.01
C THR A 183 -12.94 -7.99 -5.69
N GLY A 184 -11.92 -7.13 -5.88
CA GLY A 184 -10.70 -7.47 -6.60
C GLY A 184 -9.63 -8.17 -5.77
N SER A 185 -9.78 -8.25 -4.45
CA SER A 185 -8.80 -8.89 -3.57
C SER A 185 -9.42 -9.36 -2.25
N ASP A 186 -9.19 -10.64 -1.93
CA ASP A 186 -9.59 -11.28 -0.66
C ASP A 186 -9.03 -10.52 0.56
N PHE A 187 -7.92 -9.80 0.40
CA PHE A 187 -7.33 -9.01 1.48
C PHE A 187 -8.22 -7.84 1.93
N PHE A 188 -8.81 -7.09 0.98
CA PHE A 188 -9.66 -5.96 1.37
C PHE A 188 -10.91 -6.45 2.08
N ASN A 189 -11.39 -7.65 1.76
CA ASN A 189 -12.42 -8.34 2.51
C ASN A 189 -11.94 -8.68 3.93
N ASP A 190 -10.72 -9.19 4.11
CA ASP A 190 -10.15 -9.48 5.42
C ASP A 190 -9.98 -8.23 6.31
N CYS A 191 -9.59 -7.08 5.75
CA CYS A 191 -9.53 -5.81 6.48
C CYS A 191 -10.91 -5.37 7.00
N LEU A 192 -11.95 -5.52 6.18
CA LEU A 192 -13.33 -5.27 6.59
C LEU A 192 -13.80 -6.24 7.67
N ASN A 193 -13.27 -7.47 7.67
CA ASN A 193 -13.66 -8.52 8.60
C ASN A 193 -13.15 -8.33 10.03
N ARG A 194 -12.37 -7.28 10.30
CA ARG A 194 -11.68 -7.07 11.59
C ARG A 194 -12.38 -6.14 12.57
N GLY A 195 -13.39 -5.39 12.15
CA GLY A 195 -14.01 -4.39 13.02
C GLY A 195 -15.48 -4.11 12.71
N THR A 196 -16.15 -3.50 13.69
CA THR A 196 -17.45 -2.85 13.52
C THR A 196 -17.32 -1.50 12.83
N GLU A 197 -16.13 -0.91 12.81
CA GLU A 197 -15.85 0.36 12.15
C GLU A 197 -14.99 0.14 10.91
N TYR A 198 -15.28 0.91 9.86
CA TYR A 198 -14.56 0.86 8.61
C TYR A 198 -14.43 2.27 8.02
N LYS A 199 -13.37 2.52 7.25
CA LYS A 199 -13.16 3.77 6.50
C LYS A 199 -12.79 3.47 5.05
N SER A 200 -13.50 4.06 4.11
CA SER A 200 -13.08 4.10 2.70
C SER A 200 -12.45 5.46 2.38
N TYR A 201 -11.45 5.41 1.51
CA TYR A 201 -10.66 6.58 1.12
C TYR A 201 -10.82 6.81 -0.38
N HIS A 202 -11.28 8.00 -0.75
CA HIS A 202 -11.63 8.35 -2.11
C HIS A 202 -10.76 9.50 -2.57
N MET A 203 -10.17 9.37 -3.75
CA MET A 203 -9.40 10.44 -4.38
C MET A 203 -10.33 11.28 -5.27
N VAL A 204 -10.42 12.58 -4.98
CA VAL A 204 -11.30 13.54 -5.69
C VAL A 204 -10.49 14.74 -6.16
N LYS A 205 -10.93 15.49 -7.17
CA LYS A 205 -10.18 16.61 -7.78
C LYS A 205 -9.56 17.58 -6.78
N GLU A 206 -10.29 17.87 -5.71
CA GLU A 206 -9.90 18.85 -4.70
C GLU A 206 -9.12 18.25 -3.53
N GLY A 207 -8.87 16.94 -3.52
CA GLY A 207 -8.12 16.23 -2.47
C GLY A 207 -8.62 14.81 -2.21
N PHE A 208 -8.99 14.54 -0.96
CA PHE A 208 -9.51 13.24 -0.53
C PHE A 208 -10.84 13.38 0.19
N VAL A 209 -11.70 12.38 0.03
CA VAL A 209 -12.86 12.17 0.88
C VAL A 209 -12.65 10.89 1.67
N ILE A 210 -12.85 10.95 2.98
CA ILE A 210 -12.90 9.79 3.87
C ILE A 210 -14.36 9.58 4.22
N VAL A 211 -14.86 8.37 3.99
CA VAL A 211 -16.19 7.97 4.47
C VAL A 211 -16.00 6.94 5.57
N SER A 212 -16.57 7.21 6.74
CA SER A 212 -16.55 6.30 7.89
C SER A 212 -17.87 5.54 7.96
N TYR A 213 -17.79 4.28 8.38
CA TYR A 213 -18.93 3.37 8.46
C TYR A 213 -18.96 2.63 9.78
N VAL A 214 -20.16 2.23 10.20
CA VAL A 214 -20.37 1.25 11.26
C VAL A 214 -21.21 0.09 10.75
N SER A 215 -20.86 -1.13 11.12
CA SER A 215 -21.66 -2.34 10.91
C SER A 215 -22.51 -2.61 12.16
N ASP A 216 -23.78 -2.95 11.95
CA ASP A 216 -24.69 -3.45 12.98
C ASP A 216 -24.44 -4.93 13.33
N VAL A 217 -23.78 -5.66 12.43
CA VAL A 217 -23.33 -7.05 12.65
C VAL A 217 -22.09 -7.05 13.54
N LYS A 218 -22.22 -7.60 14.75
CA LYS A 218 -21.12 -7.75 15.73
C LYS A 218 -20.26 -8.99 15.51
N GLU A 219 -20.78 -9.97 14.78
CA GLU A 219 -20.07 -11.21 14.49
C GLU A 219 -19.18 -11.06 13.25
N LYS A 220 -18.01 -11.71 13.29
CA LYS A 220 -17.12 -11.75 12.13
C LYS A 220 -17.77 -12.62 11.04
N THR A 221 -18.33 -11.99 10.03
CA THR A 221 -18.67 -12.66 8.76
C THR A 221 -17.41 -12.72 7.89
N THR A 222 -17.30 -13.74 7.05
CA THR A 222 -16.28 -13.77 5.98
C THR A 222 -16.77 -13.13 4.69
N ASP A 223 -18.09 -13.00 4.53
CA ASP A 223 -18.70 -12.39 3.36
C ASP A 223 -18.89 -10.88 3.58
N TYR A 224 -18.25 -10.10 2.70
CA TYR A 224 -18.38 -8.66 2.63
C TYR A 224 -19.82 -8.21 2.41
N HIS A 225 -20.59 -8.97 1.60
CA HIS A 225 -21.94 -8.63 1.23
C HIS A 225 -22.96 -8.85 2.36
N ASP A 226 -22.58 -9.60 3.40
CA ASP A 226 -23.44 -9.85 4.56
C ASP A 226 -23.39 -8.71 5.60
N LYS A 227 -22.51 -7.72 5.42
CA LYS A 227 -22.35 -6.61 6.37
C LYS A 227 -23.14 -5.39 5.93
N HIS A 228 -24.13 -5.00 6.73
CA HIS A 228 -24.90 -3.78 6.52
C HIS A 228 -24.18 -2.55 7.05
N TYR A 229 -23.05 -2.19 6.44
CA TYR A 229 -22.34 -0.95 6.78
C TYR A 229 -23.19 0.29 6.49
N LYS A 230 -23.26 1.17 7.49
CA LYS A 230 -23.93 2.47 7.42
C LYS A 230 -22.93 3.60 7.61
N VAL A 231 -23.02 4.61 6.75
CA VAL A 231 -22.20 5.83 6.82
C VAL A 231 -22.43 6.53 8.16
N THR A 232 -21.37 6.89 8.86
CA THR A 232 -21.40 7.65 10.10
C THR A 232 -20.78 9.04 9.99
N ASP A 233 -19.83 9.22 9.05
CA ASP A 233 -19.16 10.48 8.80
C ASP A 233 -18.63 10.56 7.37
N VAL A 234 -18.59 11.79 6.82
CA VAL A 234 -17.96 12.10 5.54
C VAL A 234 -17.04 13.30 5.74
N LYS A 235 -15.73 13.04 5.72
CA LYS A 235 -14.70 14.05 5.94
C LYS A 235 -13.99 14.39 4.64
N PHE A 236 -13.92 15.67 4.30
CA PHE A 236 -13.11 16.16 3.19
C PHE A 236 -11.76 16.65 3.67
N ILE A 237 -10.71 16.33 2.91
CA ILE A 237 -9.34 16.79 3.11
C ILE A 237 -8.91 17.44 1.80
N GLU A 238 -8.67 18.75 1.83
CA GLU A 238 -8.22 19.50 0.67
C GLU A 238 -6.80 19.11 0.25
N ASN A 239 -6.43 19.39 -1.00
CA ASN A 239 -5.05 19.30 -1.48
C ASN A 239 -4.13 20.08 -0.54
N GLY A 240 -3.15 19.39 0.04
CA GLY A 240 -2.21 19.97 1.03
C GLY A 240 -2.60 19.69 2.48
N GLY A 241 -3.80 19.16 2.71
CA GLY A 241 -4.24 18.67 4.01
C GLY A 241 -3.51 17.40 4.45
N THR A 242 -3.53 17.16 5.76
CA THR A 242 -3.00 15.92 6.34
C THR A 242 -4.05 14.82 6.21
N ILE A 243 -3.66 13.67 5.64
CA ILE A 243 -4.48 12.46 5.75
C ILE A 243 -3.73 11.40 6.57
N ASN A 244 -4.34 10.96 7.65
CA ASN A 244 -3.78 9.90 8.48
C ASN A 244 -4.19 8.57 7.84
N LEU A 245 -3.32 8.10 6.94
CA LEU A 245 -3.40 6.77 6.35
C LEU A 245 -2.68 5.81 7.30
N VAL A 246 -3.32 5.53 8.42
CA VAL A 246 -2.84 4.55 9.37
C VAL A 246 -3.99 3.60 9.61
N ALA A 247 -3.75 2.31 9.40
CA ALA A 247 -4.59 1.31 10.03
C ALA A 247 -4.60 1.63 11.53
N ASP A 248 -5.77 1.85 12.11
CA ASP A 248 -6.01 2.50 13.40
C ASP A 248 -5.40 1.74 14.62
N HIS A 249 -4.43 0.83 14.44
CA HIS A 249 -3.94 -0.12 15.44
C HIS A 249 -2.41 -0.11 15.66
N TRP A 250 -1.64 0.80 15.07
CA TRP A 250 -0.20 0.89 15.32
C TRP A 250 0.20 2.20 16.03
N GLU A 251 0.68 2.11 17.27
CA GLU A 251 1.15 3.22 18.13
C GLU A 251 2.39 3.99 17.59
N GLY A 252 2.86 3.67 16.37
CA GLY A 252 3.94 4.39 15.67
C GLY A 252 3.48 5.19 14.45
N ALA A 253 2.16 5.26 14.23
CA ALA A 253 1.47 6.05 13.22
C ALA A 253 2.09 7.44 13.02
N ARG A 254 2.85 7.62 11.94
CA ARG A 254 3.28 8.97 11.53
C ARG A 254 2.16 9.60 10.73
N ASP A 255 1.71 10.77 11.15
CA ASP A 255 0.84 11.64 10.35
C ASP A 255 1.61 12.03 9.09
N TYR A 256 1.26 11.42 7.96
CA TYR A 256 1.81 11.81 6.68
C TYR A 256 0.96 12.96 6.11
N LYS A 257 1.61 14.06 5.76
CA LYS A 257 0.97 15.18 5.07
C LYS A 257 1.03 14.94 3.58
N TYR A 258 -0.09 15.14 2.89
CA TYR A 258 -0.20 14.78 1.49
C TYR A 258 -0.79 15.94 0.69
N THR A 259 -0.03 16.44 -0.28
CA THR A 259 -0.41 17.54 -1.19
C THR A 259 -0.62 17.07 -2.63
N LEU A 260 -1.79 16.52 -2.98
CA LEU A 260 -2.00 16.05 -4.35
C LEU A 260 -1.87 17.22 -5.34
N LEU A 261 -1.25 16.97 -6.49
CA LEU A 261 -0.92 18.00 -7.46
C LEU A 261 -2.11 18.28 -8.38
N ASP A 262 -2.41 19.56 -8.57
CA ASP A 262 -3.32 20.04 -9.62
C ASP A 262 -2.77 19.62 -10.99
N GLY A 263 -3.45 18.68 -11.64
CA GLY A 263 -3.13 18.24 -13.00
C GLY A 263 -3.19 16.72 -13.24
N ASP A 264 -3.29 15.92 -12.17
CA ASP A 264 -3.30 14.46 -12.28
C ASP A 264 -4.67 13.82 -12.14
N TYR A 265 -5.66 14.63 -11.79
CA TYR A 265 -7.05 14.30 -12.05
C TYR A 265 -7.35 14.59 -13.50
N LEU A 266 -8.08 13.67 -14.12
CA LEU A 266 -8.52 13.67 -15.51
C LEU A 266 -7.52 12.95 -16.43
N VAL A 267 -7.87 11.69 -16.72
CA VAL A 267 -7.76 11.05 -18.04
C VAL A 267 -6.60 11.55 -18.91
#